data_AF-A0AB34PGH7-F1
#
_entry.id   AF-A0AB34PGH7-F1
#
_cell.length_a   1.000
_cell.length_b   1.000
_cell.length_c   1.000
_cell.angle_alpha   90.00
_cell.angle_beta   90.00
_cell.angle_gamma   90.00
#
_symmetry.space_group_name_H-M   'P 1'
#
loop_
_entity.id
_entity.type
_entity.pdbx_description
1 polymer ?
#
loop_
_entity_poly.entity_id
_entity_poly.type
_entity_poly.pdbx_seq_one_letter_code
_entity_poly.pdbx_strand_id
1 'polypeptide(L)'
;MNESRLSNKICPEGMSVEEWQAQLRRESAAEANFQIEHLDDNRIWGDYLVYSGTGKYKVAFRGVRSDKNYCSCLDFRTNGLGTCKHIESVTMHLAQEVPGYPWANITYSAPYSSIYVSYKGGRSIKFRVGDNFSREFNALKREYFSEDDTLPVERYKDLDEICERAIAIDSSFRCYEDVFEFARQINDQIVWEKNVEQLFPTHKVDTPYAMQLPESLRAKVYDYCHQGYGLIVNITDTVVAHEILALAEAICTIETDHEPLGIILVEDVIRLNYWRALLDQSGLDDLPIQVVIDQQFAKQVYTTSPTSSFVYVDKADNLKEWRNPVSSALKRFKTEHLYMRISNISALTPVQLSSILQHINPYVLGPFYKFIHQYRPIFPLHNDGSNLPDLLAPFVFFHDKEDITRTTKDLMRMVPNVLTPGIETNNKKVSDFIAALGQVLEDQTAREKLLELLKRCI
;
A
#
# COMPACT_ATOMS: atom_id res chain seq x y z
N MET A 1 29.19 -8.60 -28.56
CA MET A 1 29.71 -7.95 -27.35
C MET A 1 29.00 -8.57 -26.17
N ASN A 2 29.73 -9.20 -25.24
CA ASN A 2 29.15 -9.63 -23.97
C ASN A 2 28.85 -8.34 -23.19
N GLU A 3 27.62 -7.85 -23.25
CA GLU A 3 27.19 -6.79 -22.34
C GLU A 3 27.34 -7.33 -20.92
N SER A 4 28.17 -6.66 -20.12
CA SER A 4 28.36 -7.00 -18.72
C SER A 4 27.02 -6.92 -17.99
N ARG A 5 26.66 -7.97 -17.26
CA ARG A 5 25.46 -8.04 -16.41
C ARG A 5 25.30 -6.75 -15.60
N LEU A 6 24.13 -6.13 -15.68
CA LEU A 6 23.87 -4.90 -14.95
C LEU A 6 23.85 -5.13 -13.43
N SER A 7 24.29 -4.12 -12.68
CA SER A 7 24.17 -4.12 -11.23
C SER A 7 22.71 -3.94 -10.83
N ASN A 8 22.22 -4.76 -9.90
CA ASN A 8 20.89 -4.60 -9.30
C ASN A 8 20.83 -3.48 -8.24
N LYS A 9 21.97 -2.85 -7.91
CA LYS A 9 22.10 -1.87 -6.83
C LYS A 9 22.44 -0.46 -7.30
N ILE A 10 23.17 -0.35 -8.41
CA ILE A 10 23.74 0.91 -8.88
C ILE A 10 23.30 1.11 -10.32
N CYS A 11 22.62 2.23 -10.59
CA CYS A 11 22.27 2.67 -11.93
C CYS A 11 23.57 3.02 -12.68
N PRO A 12 23.81 2.49 -13.89
CA PRO A 12 24.95 2.89 -14.71
C PRO A 12 24.95 4.37 -15.04
N GLU A 13 26.14 4.96 -15.18
CA GLU A 13 26.31 6.33 -15.63
C GLU A 13 25.75 6.51 -17.05
N GLY A 14 25.00 7.60 -17.29
CA GLY A 14 24.38 7.90 -18.59
C GLY A 14 23.09 7.15 -18.91
N MET A 15 22.61 6.29 -18.01
CA MET A 15 21.33 5.57 -18.15
C MET A 15 20.27 6.16 -17.20
N SER A 16 19.03 6.34 -17.68
CA SER A 16 17.94 6.71 -16.79
C SER A 16 17.57 5.55 -15.85
N VAL A 17 17.00 5.87 -14.69
CA VAL A 17 16.58 4.85 -13.72
C VAL A 17 15.53 3.91 -14.33
N GLU A 18 14.62 4.45 -15.14
CA GLU A 18 13.61 3.68 -15.85
C GLU A 18 14.20 2.72 -16.88
N GLU A 19 15.20 3.16 -17.67
CA GLU A 19 15.89 2.30 -18.64
C GLU A 19 16.66 1.18 -17.92
N TRP A 20 17.39 1.53 -16.87
CA TRP A 20 18.10 0.56 -16.04
C TRP A 20 17.15 -0.51 -15.49
N GLN A 21 16.02 -0.09 -14.94
CA GLN A 21 15.04 -0.99 -14.33
C GLN A 21 14.26 -1.83 -15.35
N ALA A 22 14.03 -1.31 -16.56
CA ALA A 22 13.50 -2.09 -17.67
C ALA A 22 14.52 -3.15 -18.15
N GLN A 23 15.80 -2.78 -18.30
CA GLN A 23 16.84 -3.70 -18.73
C GLN A 23 17.11 -4.81 -17.70
N LEU A 24 17.06 -4.51 -16.39
CA LEU A 24 17.16 -5.54 -15.35
C LEU A 24 16.04 -6.59 -15.44
N ARG A 25 14.82 -6.19 -15.83
CA ARG A 25 13.69 -7.11 -16.04
C ARG A 25 13.89 -7.96 -17.30
N ARG A 26 14.53 -7.39 -18.32
CA ARG A 26 14.92 -8.10 -19.54
C ARG A 26 16.00 -9.15 -19.26
N GLU A 27 17.05 -8.80 -18.52
CA GLU A 27 18.07 -9.76 -18.06
C GLU A 27 17.45 -10.87 -17.21
N SER A 28 16.58 -10.49 -16.26
CA SER A 28 15.85 -11.45 -15.42
C SER A 28 14.93 -12.37 -16.22
N ALA A 29 14.37 -11.90 -17.33
CA ALA A 29 13.55 -12.71 -18.24
C ALA A 29 14.41 -13.69 -19.04
N ALA A 30 15.59 -13.29 -19.51
CA ALA A 30 16.53 -14.16 -20.22
C ALA A 30 17.08 -15.29 -19.33
N GLU A 31 17.28 -15.02 -18.03
CA GLU A 31 17.70 -16.03 -17.06
C GLU A 31 16.54 -16.95 -16.61
N ALA A 32 15.29 -16.54 -16.82
CA ALA A 32 14.12 -17.26 -16.35
C ALA A 32 13.65 -18.31 -17.35
N ASN A 33 13.39 -19.53 -16.85
CA ASN A 33 12.79 -20.61 -17.64
C ASN A 33 11.25 -20.51 -17.61
N PHE A 34 10.68 -19.63 -18.43
CA PHE A 34 9.23 -19.54 -18.62
C PHE A 34 8.75 -20.36 -19.80
N GLN A 35 7.57 -20.98 -19.66
CA GLN A 35 6.83 -21.54 -20.80
C GLN A 35 5.77 -20.53 -21.24
N ILE A 36 5.63 -20.33 -22.55
CA ILE A 36 4.76 -19.31 -23.12
C ILE A 36 3.75 -20.00 -24.04
N GLU A 37 2.48 -19.77 -23.76
CA GLU A 37 1.34 -20.24 -24.54
C GLU A 37 0.62 -19.02 -25.13
N HIS A 38 0.40 -19.04 -26.44
CA HIS A 38 -0.37 -18.02 -27.14
C HIS A 38 -1.86 -18.37 -27.10
N LEU A 39 -2.72 -17.41 -26.76
CA LEU A 39 -4.16 -17.65 -26.51
C LEU A 39 -5.07 -17.22 -27.67
N ASP A 40 -4.54 -16.55 -28.68
CA ASP A 40 -5.33 -16.07 -29.82
C ASP A 40 -4.62 -16.30 -31.17
N ASP A 41 -5.25 -15.87 -32.26
CA ASP A 41 -4.68 -15.99 -33.61
C ASP A 41 -3.82 -14.75 -34.01
N ASN A 42 -3.74 -13.73 -33.15
CA ASN A 42 -3.02 -12.48 -33.41
C ASN A 42 -1.55 -12.60 -32.98
N ARG A 43 -0.63 -12.80 -33.94
CA ARG A 43 0.80 -13.01 -33.62
C ARG A 43 1.43 -11.94 -32.72
N ILE A 44 1.71 -10.75 -33.25
CA ILE A 44 2.49 -9.74 -32.48
C ILE A 44 1.62 -9.07 -31.41
N TRP A 45 0.29 -9.03 -31.57
CA TRP A 45 -0.62 -8.31 -30.68
C TRP A 45 -1.60 -9.23 -29.97
N GLY A 46 -1.05 -10.24 -29.31
CA GLY A 46 -1.82 -11.32 -28.74
C GLY A 46 -1.90 -11.33 -27.22
N ASP A 47 -2.77 -12.19 -26.72
CA ASP A 47 -2.86 -12.58 -25.33
C ASP A 47 -2.09 -13.88 -25.09
N TYR A 48 -1.38 -13.95 -23.96
CA TYR A 48 -0.44 -15.02 -23.63
C TYR A 48 -0.68 -15.52 -22.20
N LEU A 49 -0.44 -16.81 -21.98
CA LEU A 49 -0.18 -17.37 -20.66
C LEU A 49 1.32 -17.62 -20.51
N VAL A 50 1.90 -17.02 -19.47
CA VAL A 50 3.30 -17.24 -19.09
C VAL A 50 3.33 -18.09 -17.83
N TYR A 51 3.84 -19.31 -17.94
CA TYR A 51 3.97 -20.25 -16.84
C TYR A 51 5.36 -20.15 -16.21
N SER A 52 5.40 -20.02 -14.90
CA SER A 52 6.59 -20.18 -14.07
C SER A 52 6.54 -21.51 -13.32
N GLY A 53 7.64 -21.90 -12.69
CA GLY A 53 7.65 -23.08 -11.80
C GLY A 53 6.72 -22.95 -10.57
N THR A 54 6.11 -21.79 -10.33
CA THR A 54 5.31 -21.49 -9.14
C THR A 54 3.93 -20.89 -9.44
N GLY A 55 3.57 -20.68 -10.71
CA GLY A 55 2.31 -20.05 -11.06
C GLY A 55 2.16 -19.75 -12.55
N LYS A 56 1.08 -19.06 -12.91
CA LYS A 56 0.79 -18.62 -14.28
C LYS A 56 0.36 -17.17 -14.29
N TYR A 57 0.72 -16.44 -15.35
CA TYR A 57 0.44 -15.02 -15.50
C TYR A 57 -0.25 -14.78 -16.85
N LYS A 58 -1.34 -14.00 -16.83
CA LYS A 58 -1.98 -13.52 -18.05
C LYS A 58 -1.20 -12.30 -18.54
N VAL A 59 -0.87 -12.27 -19.82
CA VAL A 59 -0.12 -11.20 -20.46
C VAL A 59 -0.84 -10.76 -21.72
N ALA A 60 -1.17 -9.48 -21.83
CA ALA A 60 -1.60 -8.85 -23.08
C ALA A 60 -0.41 -8.05 -23.62
N PHE A 61 0.17 -8.49 -24.74
CA PHE A 61 1.28 -7.78 -25.37
C PHE A 61 0.77 -6.96 -26.55
N ARG A 62 1.02 -5.65 -26.50
CA ARG A 62 0.53 -4.63 -27.45
C ARG A 62 1.65 -3.69 -27.93
N GLY A 63 2.91 -4.09 -27.72
CA GLY A 63 4.09 -3.34 -28.13
C GLY A 63 5.20 -3.38 -27.09
N VAL A 64 6.44 -3.22 -27.55
CA VAL A 64 7.59 -3.02 -26.66
C VAL A 64 7.33 -1.77 -25.83
N ARG A 65 7.25 -1.94 -24.50
CA ARG A 65 6.96 -0.86 -23.53
C ARG A 65 5.67 -0.06 -23.83
N SER A 66 4.68 -0.71 -24.45
CA SER A 66 3.37 -0.12 -24.75
C SER A 66 2.60 0.22 -23.46
N ASP A 67 1.84 1.30 -23.50
CA ASP A 67 0.89 1.68 -22.44
C ASP A 67 -0.34 0.75 -22.40
N LYS A 68 -0.59 0.03 -23.50
CA LYS A 68 -1.66 -0.97 -23.66
C LYS A 68 -1.23 -2.38 -23.25
N ASN A 69 0.01 -2.56 -22.81
CA ASN A 69 0.43 -3.83 -22.25
C ASN A 69 -0.32 -4.11 -20.95
N TYR A 70 -0.53 -5.39 -20.66
CA TYR A 70 -1.04 -5.84 -19.38
C TYR A 70 -0.29 -7.10 -18.94
N CYS A 71 -0.02 -7.20 -17.64
CA CYS A 71 0.36 -8.46 -17.03
C CYS A 71 -0.28 -8.57 -15.65
N SER A 72 -0.81 -9.75 -15.32
CA SER A 72 -1.44 -10.02 -14.02
C SER A 72 -0.45 -10.08 -12.84
N CYS A 73 0.86 -9.91 -13.07
CA CYS A 73 1.85 -9.89 -12.00
C CYS A 73 1.88 -8.53 -11.27
N LEU A 74 2.09 -8.56 -9.95
CA LEU A 74 2.14 -7.35 -9.14
C LEU A 74 3.27 -6.40 -9.55
N ASP A 75 4.42 -6.93 -9.99
CA ASP A 75 5.52 -6.09 -10.50
C ASP A 75 5.07 -5.20 -11.65
N PHE A 76 4.35 -5.75 -12.65
CA PHE A 76 3.85 -4.95 -13.78
C PHE A 76 2.87 -3.88 -13.32
N ARG A 77 1.93 -4.25 -12.45
CA ARG A 77 0.89 -3.33 -11.97
C ARG A 77 1.49 -2.16 -11.18
N THR A 78 2.58 -2.35 -10.44
CA THR A 78 3.13 -1.32 -9.55
C THR A 78 4.34 -0.57 -10.10
N ASN A 79 5.07 -1.12 -11.09
CA ASN A 79 6.35 -0.55 -11.51
C ASN A 79 6.25 0.65 -12.46
N GLY A 80 5.13 0.88 -13.15
CA GLY A 80 4.99 2.05 -14.02
C GLY A 80 5.80 2.02 -15.33
N LEU A 81 6.52 0.95 -15.65
CA LEU A 81 7.44 0.87 -16.79
C LEU A 81 6.78 0.46 -18.11
N GLY A 82 5.57 -0.10 -18.05
CA GLY A 82 4.92 -0.76 -19.20
C GLY A 82 5.57 -2.10 -19.58
N THR A 83 6.41 -2.65 -18.69
CA THR A 83 7.01 -3.98 -18.85
C THR A 83 7.30 -4.63 -17.49
N CYS A 84 7.44 -5.95 -17.50
CA CYS A 84 7.89 -6.79 -16.40
C CYS A 84 8.65 -7.98 -16.99
N LYS A 85 9.27 -8.82 -16.15
CA LYS A 85 9.97 -10.02 -16.64
C LYS A 85 9.10 -10.93 -17.53
N HIS A 86 7.78 -10.98 -17.32
CA HIS A 86 6.88 -11.79 -18.14
C HIS A 86 6.62 -11.16 -19.51
N ILE A 87 6.41 -9.84 -19.57
CA ILE A 87 6.30 -9.09 -20.83
C ILE A 87 7.59 -9.22 -21.64
N GLU A 88 8.76 -9.09 -20.99
CA GLU A 88 10.05 -9.27 -21.63
C GLU A 88 10.24 -10.71 -22.15
N SER A 89 9.78 -11.72 -21.41
CA SER A 89 9.83 -13.11 -21.88
C SER A 89 8.98 -13.35 -23.12
N VAL A 90 7.76 -12.79 -23.18
CA VAL A 90 6.89 -12.81 -24.37
C VAL A 90 7.55 -12.08 -25.52
N THR A 91 8.17 -10.94 -25.25
CA THR A 91 8.90 -10.14 -26.25
C THR A 91 10.06 -10.95 -26.86
N MET A 92 10.83 -11.68 -26.03
CA MET A 92 11.93 -12.53 -26.49
C MET A 92 11.43 -13.73 -27.31
N HIS A 93 10.35 -14.38 -26.88
CA HIS A 93 9.74 -15.48 -27.62
C HIS A 93 9.23 -15.02 -28.99
N LEU A 94 8.53 -13.88 -29.05
CA LEU A 94 8.08 -13.31 -30.30
C LEU A 94 9.23 -12.91 -31.23
N ALA A 95 10.35 -12.42 -30.68
CA ALA A 95 11.50 -12.02 -31.47
C ALA A 95 12.19 -13.21 -32.19
N GLN A 96 11.96 -14.44 -31.72
CA GLN A 96 12.42 -15.66 -32.39
C GLN A 96 11.48 -16.09 -33.52
N GLU A 97 10.17 -15.90 -33.34
CA GLU A 97 9.13 -16.35 -34.26
C GLU A 97 8.79 -15.32 -35.36
N VAL A 98 8.94 -14.03 -35.06
CA VAL A 98 8.49 -12.94 -35.94
C VAL A 98 9.64 -11.96 -36.22
N PRO A 99 10.11 -11.85 -37.48
CA PRO A 99 11.15 -10.90 -37.86
C PRO A 99 10.74 -9.44 -37.62
N GLY A 100 11.73 -8.57 -37.46
CA GLY A 100 11.51 -7.12 -37.40
C GLY A 100 11.35 -6.53 -36.00
N TYR A 101 11.76 -7.23 -34.94
CA TYR A 101 11.92 -6.66 -33.60
C TYR A 101 12.66 -5.31 -33.66
N PRO A 102 12.19 -4.25 -32.98
CA PRO A 102 11.11 -4.19 -31.98
C PRO A 102 9.70 -3.91 -32.54
N TRP A 103 9.46 -4.19 -33.83
CA TRP A 103 8.18 -3.99 -34.52
C TRP A 103 7.62 -2.56 -34.45
N ALA A 104 8.51 -1.56 -34.36
CA ALA A 104 8.14 -0.15 -34.20
C ALA A 104 7.25 0.40 -35.33
N ASN A 105 7.31 -0.22 -36.52
CA ASN A 105 6.53 0.17 -37.69
C ASN A 105 5.17 -0.54 -37.80
N ILE A 106 4.81 -1.37 -36.82
CA ILE A 106 3.54 -2.10 -36.78
C ILE A 106 2.68 -1.46 -35.70
N THR A 107 1.49 -1.00 -36.06
CA THR A 107 0.52 -0.48 -35.10
C THR A 107 -0.44 -1.59 -34.71
N TYR A 108 -0.70 -1.74 -33.42
CA TYR A 108 -1.80 -2.58 -32.96
C TYR A 108 -3.14 -1.95 -33.38
N SER A 109 -3.85 -2.63 -34.28
CA SER A 109 -5.26 -2.39 -34.52
C SER A 109 -6.07 -3.62 -34.12
N ALA A 110 -7.17 -3.40 -33.41
CA ALA A 110 -8.11 -4.48 -33.10
C ALA A 110 -9.50 -4.09 -33.58
N PRO A 111 -10.32 -5.06 -34.00
CA PRO A 111 -11.65 -4.78 -34.49
C PRO A 111 -12.55 -4.15 -33.41
N TYR A 112 -12.39 -4.54 -32.15
CA TYR A 112 -13.20 -4.06 -31.04
C TYR A 112 -12.58 -2.86 -30.32
N SER A 113 -13.44 -2.02 -29.74
CA SER A 113 -13.08 -0.95 -28.80
C SER A 113 -13.03 -1.45 -27.36
N SER A 114 -12.21 -0.83 -26.50
CA SER A 114 -12.07 -1.27 -25.11
C SER A 114 -11.68 -0.18 -24.13
N ILE A 115 -12.16 -0.31 -22.89
CA ILE A 115 -11.66 0.43 -21.73
C ILE A 115 -10.73 -0.46 -20.91
N TYR A 116 -9.58 0.08 -20.50
CA TYR A 116 -8.51 -0.65 -19.80
C TYR A 116 -7.81 0.25 -18.77
N VAL A 117 -7.12 -0.36 -17.80
CA VAL A 117 -6.19 0.37 -16.92
C VAL A 117 -4.82 0.44 -17.60
N SER A 118 -4.37 1.65 -17.91
CA SER A 118 -2.95 1.90 -18.19
C SER A 118 -2.20 1.89 -16.87
N TYR A 119 -1.16 1.07 -16.76
CA TYR A 119 -0.27 1.05 -15.60
C TYR A 119 1.01 1.86 -15.82
N LYS A 120 1.28 2.31 -17.06
CA LYS A 120 2.50 3.03 -17.41
C LYS A 120 2.43 4.47 -16.91
N GLY A 121 3.44 4.90 -16.15
CA GLY A 121 3.50 6.25 -15.58
C GLY A 121 2.52 6.52 -14.44
N GLY A 122 1.78 5.52 -13.97
CA GLY A 122 0.68 5.64 -13.02
C GLY A 122 -0.53 4.85 -13.49
N ARG A 123 -1.52 4.63 -12.61
CA ARG A 123 -2.78 3.98 -12.97
C ARG A 123 -3.76 5.00 -13.52
N SER A 124 -4.26 4.79 -14.73
CA SER A 124 -5.36 5.58 -15.30
C SER A 124 -6.28 4.72 -16.15
N ILE A 125 -7.58 5.03 -16.17
CA ILE A 125 -8.56 4.35 -17.02
C ILE A 125 -8.51 4.99 -18.40
N LYS A 126 -8.29 4.19 -19.45
CA LYS A 126 -8.14 4.68 -20.82
C LYS A 126 -9.10 4.02 -21.81
N PHE A 127 -9.49 4.78 -22.84
CA PHE A 127 -10.33 4.28 -23.94
C PHE A 127 -9.52 4.07 -25.23
N ARG A 128 -9.44 2.81 -25.68
CA ARG A 128 -8.92 2.44 -27.00
C ARG A 128 -10.07 2.24 -27.99
N VAL A 129 -10.08 3.04 -29.05
CA VAL A 129 -11.02 2.87 -30.17
C VAL A 129 -10.48 1.82 -31.13
N GLY A 130 -11.30 0.84 -31.47
CA GLY A 130 -11.01 -0.18 -32.49
C GLY A 130 -11.43 0.25 -33.90
N ASP A 131 -11.25 -0.63 -34.87
CA ASP A 131 -11.58 -0.36 -36.28
C ASP A 131 -13.10 -0.30 -36.52
N ASN A 132 -13.86 -1.17 -35.87
CA ASN A 132 -15.31 -1.23 -36.02
C ASN A 132 -15.97 -0.06 -35.29
N PHE A 133 -16.98 0.55 -35.93
CA PHE A 133 -17.77 1.66 -35.37
C PHE A 133 -16.91 2.81 -34.82
N SER A 134 -15.76 3.06 -35.44
CA SER A 134 -14.76 4.00 -34.95
C SER A 134 -15.31 5.44 -34.84
N ARG A 135 -16.25 5.84 -35.70
CA ARG A 135 -16.86 7.19 -35.63
C ARG A 135 -17.73 7.34 -34.39
N GLU A 136 -18.57 6.35 -34.12
CA GLU A 136 -19.49 6.28 -32.99
C GLU A 136 -18.72 6.19 -31.66
N PHE A 137 -17.69 5.34 -31.60
CA PHE A 137 -16.84 5.23 -30.42
C PHE A 137 -16.00 6.49 -30.18
N ASN A 138 -15.50 7.15 -31.23
CA ASN A 138 -14.84 8.44 -31.06
C ASN A 138 -15.80 9.54 -30.59
N ALA A 139 -17.07 9.51 -31.00
CA ALA A 139 -18.08 10.43 -30.48
C ALA A 139 -18.32 10.18 -28.98
N LEU A 140 -18.58 8.93 -28.58
CA LEU A 140 -18.76 8.55 -27.17
C LEU A 140 -17.54 8.93 -26.32
N LYS A 141 -16.33 8.65 -26.82
CA LYS A 141 -15.08 8.96 -26.13
C LYS A 141 -14.93 10.46 -25.84
N ARG A 142 -15.28 11.34 -26.78
CA ARG A 142 -15.21 12.81 -26.58
C ARG A 142 -16.18 13.33 -25.52
N GLU A 143 -17.23 12.57 -25.19
CA GLU A 143 -18.19 12.98 -24.16
C GLU A 143 -17.65 12.80 -22.73
N TYR A 144 -16.79 11.79 -22.51
CA TYR A 144 -16.36 11.40 -21.17
C TYR A 144 -14.84 11.43 -20.95
N PHE A 145 -14.03 11.23 -21.98
CA PHE A 145 -12.58 11.09 -21.87
C PHE A 145 -11.86 12.37 -22.32
N SER A 146 -10.71 12.63 -21.69
CA SER A 146 -9.82 13.73 -22.06
C SER A 146 -9.08 13.45 -23.39
N GLU A 147 -8.35 14.47 -23.87
CA GLU A 147 -7.60 14.40 -25.13
C GLU A 147 -6.50 13.32 -25.14
N ASP A 148 -5.98 12.93 -23.99
CA ASP A 148 -4.99 11.86 -23.82
C ASP A 148 -5.62 10.46 -23.59
N ASP A 149 -6.92 10.36 -23.90
CA ASP A 149 -7.74 9.16 -23.83
C ASP A 149 -8.04 8.66 -22.42
N THR A 150 -7.88 9.52 -21.41
CA THR A 150 -8.04 9.17 -19.99
C THR A 150 -9.45 9.52 -19.49
N LEU A 151 -10.06 8.65 -18.69
CA LEU A 151 -11.30 8.96 -17.98
C LEU A 151 -10.94 9.83 -16.77
N PRO A 152 -11.49 11.05 -16.63
CA PRO A 152 -11.29 11.86 -15.44
C PRO A 152 -11.85 11.16 -14.19
N VAL A 153 -11.21 11.37 -13.03
CA VAL A 153 -11.55 10.66 -11.78
C VAL A 153 -13.00 10.93 -11.36
N GLU A 154 -13.48 12.15 -11.55
CA GLU A 154 -14.86 12.56 -11.27
C GLU A 154 -15.92 11.80 -12.10
N ARG A 155 -15.50 11.14 -13.18
CA ARG A 155 -16.31 10.32 -14.07
C ARG A 155 -16.22 8.83 -13.78
N TYR A 156 -15.43 8.38 -12.80
CA TYR A 156 -15.33 6.96 -12.46
C TYR A 156 -16.66 6.37 -11.99
N LYS A 157 -17.52 7.18 -11.36
CA LYS A 157 -18.90 6.80 -11.00
C LYS A 157 -19.83 6.59 -12.20
N ASP A 158 -19.47 7.13 -13.37
CA ASP A 158 -20.26 7.05 -14.61
C ASP A 158 -19.85 5.80 -15.44
N LEU A 159 -18.94 4.96 -14.94
CA LEU A 159 -18.32 3.86 -15.70
C LEU A 159 -19.34 2.81 -16.19
N ASP A 160 -20.34 2.48 -15.38
CA ASP A 160 -21.40 1.53 -15.77
C ASP A 160 -22.21 2.08 -16.95
N GLU A 161 -22.64 3.34 -16.90
CA GLU A 161 -23.35 4.02 -17.99
C GLU A 161 -22.50 4.06 -19.27
N ILE A 162 -21.21 4.40 -19.15
CA ILE A 162 -20.28 4.43 -20.28
C ILE A 162 -20.21 3.04 -20.94
N CYS A 163 -20.12 1.98 -20.14
CA CYS A 163 -20.06 0.61 -20.64
C CYS A 163 -21.37 0.18 -21.31
N GLU A 164 -22.53 0.51 -20.74
CA GLU A 164 -23.84 0.23 -21.34
C GLU A 164 -23.99 0.91 -22.71
N ARG A 165 -23.63 2.20 -22.80
CA ARG A 165 -23.64 2.95 -24.07
C ARG A 165 -22.67 2.37 -25.09
N ALA A 166 -21.49 1.93 -24.65
CA ALA A 166 -20.49 1.33 -25.54
C ALA A 166 -20.94 -0.04 -26.08
N ILE A 167 -21.58 -0.88 -25.24
CA ILE A 167 -22.15 -2.17 -25.64
C ILE A 167 -23.31 -1.98 -26.63
N ALA A 168 -24.10 -0.91 -26.48
CA ALA A 168 -25.17 -0.58 -27.42
C ALA A 168 -24.66 -0.17 -28.81
N ILE A 169 -23.44 0.37 -28.92
CA ILE A 169 -22.77 0.64 -30.20
C ILE A 169 -22.30 -0.67 -30.84
N ASP A 170 -21.60 -1.50 -30.06
CA ASP A 170 -21.15 -2.82 -30.50
C ASP A 170 -21.02 -3.78 -29.31
N SER A 171 -21.73 -4.90 -29.39
CA SER A 171 -21.67 -5.99 -28.41
C SER A 171 -20.27 -6.60 -28.21
N SER A 172 -19.33 -6.36 -29.14
CA SER A 172 -17.94 -6.80 -29.02
C SER A 172 -17.07 -5.91 -28.12
N PHE A 173 -17.59 -4.76 -27.67
CA PHE A 173 -16.90 -3.85 -26.76
C PHE A 173 -16.44 -4.56 -25.47
N ARG A 174 -15.25 -4.20 -24.97
CA ARG A 174 -14.66 -4.82 -23.77
C ARG A 174 -14.29 -3.78 -22.72
N CYS A 175 -14.78 -3.94 -21.50
CA CYS A 175 -14.22 -3.29 -20.32
C CYS A 175 -13.50 -4.35 -19.49
N TYR A 176 -12.20 -4.17 -19.22
CA TYR A 176 -11.44 -5.16 -18.45
C TYR A 176 -11.79 -5.10 -16.96
N GLU A 177 -11.72 -6.25 -16.28
CA GLU A 177 -12.14 -6.42 -14.88
C GLU A 177 -11.40 -5.48 -13.90
N ASP A 178 -10.11 -5.22 -14.15
CA ASP A 178 -9.30 -4.36 -13.30
C ASP A 178 -9.66 -2.87 -13.41
N VAL A 179 -10.45 -2.48 -14.42
CA VAL A 179 -11.03 -1.13 -14.54
C VAL A 179 -12.04 -0.89 -13.43
N PHE A 180 -12.96 -1.83 -13.21
CA PHE A 180 -13.98 -1.71 -12.16
C PHE A 180 -13.36 -1.80 -10.76
N GLU A 181 -12.39 -2.69 -10.56
CA GLU A 181 -11.62 -2.78 -9.31
C GLU A 181 -10.97 -1.43 -8.99
N PHE A 182 -10.29 -0.82 -9.97
CA PHE A 182 -9.61 0.45 -9.78
C PHE A 182 -10.59 1.63 -9.60
N ALA A 183 -11.65 1.70 -10.41
CA ALA A 183 -12.66 2.75 -10.31
C ALA A 183 -13.36 2.74 -8.94
N ARG A 184 -13.75 1.54 -8.49
CA ARG A 184 -14.40 1.34 -7.19
C ARG A 184 -13.48 1.77 -6.05
N GLN A 185 -12.21 1.32 -6.05
CA GLN A 185 -11.25 1.72 -5.03
C GLN A 185 -11.15 3.25 -4.86
N ILE A 186 -11.14 4.00 -5.96
CA ILE A 186 -11.02 5.47 -5.90
C ILE A 186 -12.35 6.11 -5.49
N ASN A 187 -13.49 5.62 -6.00
CA ASN A 187 -14.80 6.11 -5.60
C ASN A 187 -15.08 5.88 -4.11
N ASP A 188 -14.74 4.70 -3.59
CA ASP A 188 -14.94 4.34 -2.19
C ASP A 188 -14.16 5.30 -1.28
N GLN A 189 -12.91 5.63 -1.64
CA GLN A 189 -12.12 6.63 -0.91
C GLN A 189 -12.75 8.03 -0.94
N ILE A 190 -13.24 8.49 -2.10
CA ILE A 190 -13.89 9.79 -2.24
C ILE A 190 -15.19 9.86 -1.42
N VAL A 191 -15.98 8.79 -1.45
CA VAL A 191 -17.21 8.66 -0.66
C VAL A 191 -16.88 8.66 0.82
N TRP A 192 -15.84 7.92 1.22
CA TRP A 192 -15.35 7.86 2.59
C TRP A 192 -14.97 9.24 3.13
N GLU A 193 -14.07 9.96 2.44
CA GLU A 193 -13.63 11.30 2.82
C GLU A 193 -14.82 12.25 3.02
N LYS A 194 -15.78 12.21 2.09
CA LYS A 194 -16.99 13.01 2.16
C LYS A 194 -17.87 12.63 3.36
N ASN A 195 -18.02 11.35 3.67
CA ASN A 195 -18.81 10.90 4.81
C ASN A 195 -18.16 11.32 6.13
N VAL A 196 -16.83 11.24 6.23
CA VAL A 196 -16.05 11.73 7.39
C VAL A 196 -16.26 13.24 7.57
N GLU A 197 -16.11 14.03 6.50
CA GLU A 197 -16.31 15.49 6.54
C GLU A 197 -17.75 15.88 6.92
N GLN A 198 -18.75 15.13 6.43
CA GLN A 198 -20.15 15.36 6.76
C GLN A 198 -20.46 15.04 8.23
N LEU A 199 -19.90 13.96 8.76
CA LEU A 199 -20.13 13.56 10.15
C LEU A 199 -19.34 14.45 11.13
N PHE A 200 -18.14 14.90 10.74
CA PHE A 200 -17.21 15.65 11.58
C PHE A 200 -16.77 16.99 10.94
N PRO A 201 -17.71 17.95 10.74
CA PRO A 201 -17.43 19.20 10.03
C PRO A 201 -16.46 20.15 10.75
N THR A 202 -16.17 19.90 12.03
CA THR A 202 -15.22 20.66 12.86
C THR A 202 -13.79 20.13 12.77
N HIS A 203 -13.55 19.14 11.90
CA HIS A 203 -12.27 18.41 11.75
C HIS A 203 -11.81 17.77 13.06
N LYS A 204 -12.77 17.24 13.83
CA LYS A 204 -12.55 16.55 15.10
C LYS A 204 -13.57 15.43 15.21
N VAL A 205 -13.13 14.25 15.65
CA VAL A 205 -14.07 13.18 15.97
C VAL A 205 -14.84 13.52 17.24
N ASP A 206 -16.17 13.52 17.12
CA ASP A 206 -17.14 13.93 18.15
C ASP A 206 -18.09 12.78 18.54
N THR A 207 -17.64 11.53 18.39
CA THR A 207 -18.38 10.35 18.85
C THR A 207 -18.42 10.26 20.38
N PRO A 208 -19.37 9.52 20.97
CA PRO A 208 -19.56 9.46 22.43
C PRO A 208 -18.29 9.15 23.23
N TYR A 209 -17.46 8.21 22.78
CA TYR A 209 -16.19 7.94 23.45
C TYR A 209 -15.13 9.01 23.14
N ALA A 210 -15.01 9.46 21.89
CA ALA A 210 -14.04 10.49 21.51
C ALA A 210 -14.26 11.83 22.25
N MET A 211 -15.50 12.20 22.56
CA MET A 211 -15.82 13.41 23.33
C MET A 211 -15.25 13.42 24.77
N GLN A 212 -14.84 12.26 25.28
CA GLN A 212 -14.19 12.12 26.59
C GLN A 212 -12.67 12.38 26.54
N LEU A 213 -12.12 12.57 25.33
CA LEU A 213 -10.70 12.73 25.07
C LEU A 213 -10.34 14.20 24.83
N PRO A 214 -9.06 14.59 25.01
CA PRO A 214 -8.59 15.93 24.69
C PRO A 214 -8.88 16.32 23.23
N GLU A 215 -9.18 17.60 23.00
CA GLU A 215 -9.49 18.13 21.67
C GLU A 215 -8.37 17.86 20.64
N SER A 216 -7.11 17.94 21.05
CA SER A 216 -5.95 17.65 20.19
C SER A 216 -5.93 16.20 19.70
N LEU A 217 -6.34 15.26 20.55
CA LEU A 217 -6.42 13.84 20.23
C LEU A 217 -7.56 13.59 19.24
N ARG A 218 -8.73 14.19 19.49
CA ARG A 218 -9.87 14.11 18.57
C ARG A 218 -9.59 14.67 17.17
N ALA A 219 -8.83 15.76 17.09
CA ALA A 219 -8.39 16.32 15.80
C ALA A 219 -7.44 15.36 15.08
N LYS A 220 -6.49 14.76 15.81
CA LYS A 220 -5.55 13.77 15.24
C LYS A 220 -6.27 12.49 14.79
N VAL A 221 -7.29 12.03 15.53
CA VAL A 221 -8.15 10.91 15.12
C VAL A 221 -8.97 11.26 13.88
N TYR A 222 -9.39 12.52 13.71
CA TYR A 222 -10.02 12.96 12.47
C TYR A 222 -9.08 12.80 11.28
N ASP A 223 -7.81 13.20 11.41
CA ASP A 223 -6.83 13.02 10.33
C ASP A 223 -6.65 11.54 9.96
N TYR A 224 -6.63 10.64 10.97
CA TYR A 224 -6.56 9.19 10.75
C TYR A 224 -7.79 8.69 10.00
N CYS A 225 -8.97 9.11 10.46
CA CYS A 225 -10.25 8.69 9.94
C CYS A 225 -10.42 9.19 8.50
N HIS A 226 -10.16 10.46 8.23
CA HIS A 226 -10.24 11.07 6.89
C HIS A 226 -9.33 10.36 5.89
N GLN A 227 -8.08 10.05 6.27
CA GLN A 227 -7.15 9.33 5.41
C GLN A 227 -7.59 7.86 5.15
N GLY A 228 -8.32 7.24 6.08
CA GLY A 228 -8.81 5.86 5.96
C GLY A 228 -7.75 4.76 6.17
N TYR A 229 -6.47 5.10 6.30
CA TYR A 229 -5.38 4.18 6.61
C TYR A 229 -4.16 4.96 7.13
N GLY A 230 -3.18 4.29 7.74
CA GLY A 230 -2.00 5.01 8.18
C GLY A 230 -0.90 4.19 8.86
N LEU A 231 0.29 4.77 8.89
CA LEU A 231 1.42 4.33 9.69
C LEU A 231 1.65 5.34 10.83
N ILE A 232 1.38 4.92 12.05
CA ILE A 232 1.57 5.72 13.26
C ILE A 232 2.97 5.43 13.82
N VAL A 233 3.79 6.47 13.96
CA VAL A 233 5.13 6.38 14.55
C VAL A 233 5.07 6.90 15.98
N ASN A 234 5.10 5.98 16.95
CA ASN A 234 5.02 6.35 18.37
C ASN A 234 5.66 5.30 19.29
N ILE A 235 6.29 5.78 20.36
CA ILE A 235 6.92 4.99 21.42
C ILE A 235 5.94 4.68 22.57
N THR A 236 4.91 5.50 22.75
CA THR A 236 3.96 5.38 23.88
C THR A 236 2.65 4.71 23.48
N ASP A 237 2.16 3.85 24.36
CA ASP A 237 1.03 2.97 24.06
C ASP A 237 -0.33 3.57 24.43
N THR A 238 -0.44 4.27 25.56
CA THR A 238 -1.74 4.63 26.13
C THR A 238 -2.50 5.65 25.29
N VAL A 239 -1.84 6.74 24.86
CA VAL A 239 -2.48 7.77 24.03
C VAL A 239 -2.98 7.17 22.72
N VAL A 240 -2.13 6.38 22.05
CA VAL A 240 -2.51 5.71 20.80
C VAL A 240 -3.64 4.73 21.02
N ALA A 241 -3.65 4.00 22.14
CA ALA A 241 -4.75 3.08 22.42
C ALA A 241 -6.11 3.81 22.49
N HIS A 242 -6.16 4.97 23.14
CA HIS A 242 -7.36 5.80 23.14
C HIS A 242 -7.69 6.39 21.76
N GLU A 243 -6.69 6.81 20.97
CA GLU A 243 -6.88 7.25 19.58
C GLU A 243 -7.51 6.16 18.72
N ILE A 244 -7.00 4.93 18.82
CA ILE A 244 -7.45 3.77 18.06
C ILE A 244 -8.86 3.33 18.46
N LEU A 245 -9.23 3.42 19.74
CA LEU A 245 -10.62 3.15 20.16
C LEU A 245 -11.58 4.21 19.65
N ALA A 246 -11.22 5.49 19.71
CA ALA A 246 -12.02 6.58 19.14
C ALA A 246 -12.15 6.45 17.62
N LEU A 247 -11.06 6.06 16.95
CA LEU A 247 -11.06 5.78 15.51
C LEU A 247 -11.96 4.61 15.14
N ALA A 248 -11.91 3.51 15.91
CA ALA A 248 -12.75 2.34 15.68
C ALA A 248 -14.23 2.66 15.85
N GLU A 249 -14.60 3.40 16.90
CA GLU A 249 -15.98 3.90 17.09
C GLU A 249 -16.43 4.80 15.93
N ALA A 250 -15.57 5.74 15.50
CA ALA A 250 -15.86 6.62 14.37
C ALA A 250 -16.10 5.83 13.07
N ILE A 251 -15.23 4.86 12.77
CA ILE A 251 -15.37 4.04 11.56
C ILE A 251 -16.65 3.21 11.61
N CYS A 252 -16.94 2.55 12.73
CA CYS A 252 -18.18 1.78 12.89
C CYS A 252 -19.44 2.66 12.85
N THR A 253 -19.32 3.95 13.17
CA THR A 253 -20.43 4.91 13.08
C THR A 253 -20.68 5.35 11.63
N ILE A 254 -19.62 5.48 10.83
CA ILE A 254 -19.72 5.91 9.42
C ILE A 254 -20.13 4.73 8.53
N GLU A 255 -19.52 3.56 8.71
CA GLU A 255 -19.84 2.36 7.94
C GLU A 255 -21.20 1.79 8.37
N THR A 256 -22.21 1.97 7.52
CA THR A 256 -23.58 1.52 7.80
C THR A 256 -24.07 0.40 6.86
N ASP A 257 -23.32 0.08 5.81
CA ASP A 257 -23.74 -0.85 4.75
C ASP A 257 -23.55 -2.32 5.11
N HIS A 258 -22.70 -2.64 6.09
CA HIS A 258 -22.38 -4.01 6.52
C HIS A 258 -22.32 -4.05 8.05
N GLU A 259 -22.43 -5.24 8.67
CA GLU A 259 -22.07 -5.40 10.09
C GLU A 259 -20.58 -5.10 10.22
N PRO A 260 -20.18 -3.95 10.82
CA PRO A 260 -18.79 -3.58 10.84
C PRO A 260 -18.03 -4.57 11.72
N LEU A 261 -16.76 -4.82 11.40
CA LEU A 261 -15.88 -5.61 12.24
C LEU A 261 -14.56 -4.88 12.37
N GLY A 262 -14.17 -4.59 13.61
CA GLY A 262 -12.86 -4.08 13.97
C GLY A 262 -11.96 -5.21 14.46
N ILE A 263 -10.70 -5.23 14.01
CA ILE A 263 -9.70 -6.19 14.49
C ILE A 263 -8.47 -5.44 14.99
N ILE A 264 -8.10 -5.68 16.24
CA ILE A 264 -6.89 -5.16 16.88
C ILE A 264 -5.90 -6.33 17.01
N LEU A 265 -4.81 -6.28 16.24
CA LEU A 265 -3.76 -7.28 16.23
C LEU A 265 -2.67 -6.93 17.24
N VAL A 266 -2.40 -7.85 18.15
CA VAL A 266 -1.43 -7.68 19.24
C VAL A 266 -0.37 -8.79 19.25
N GLU A 267 0.82 -8.48 19.76
CA GLU A 267 1.97 -9.41 19.75
C GLU A 267 1.83 -10.56 20.76
N ASP A 268 1.24 -10.31 21.92
CA ASP A 268 1.22 -11.27 23.03
C ASP A 268 -0.01 -11.17 23.93
N VAL A 269 -0.09 -12.08 24.91
CA VAL A 269 -1.20 -12.16 25.88
C VAL A 269 -1.25 -10.95 26.82
N ILE A 270 -0.11 -10.30 27.10
CA ILE A 270 -0.06 -9.11 27.96
C ILE A 270 -0.78 -7.96 27.25
N ARG A 271 -0.46 -7.75 25.96
CA ARG A 271 -1.14 -6.77 25.10
C ARG A 271 -2.60 -7.12 24.90
N LEU A 272 -2.93 -8.39 24.69
CA LEU A 272 -4.32 -8.87 24.57
C LEU A 272 -5.15 -8.46 25.81
N ASN A 273 -4.63 -8.72 27.00
CA ASN A 273 -5.32 -8.38 28.24
C ASN A 273 -5.41 -6.87 28.46
N TYR A 274 -4.38 -6.12 28.08
CA TYR A 274 -4.39 -4.66 28.14
C TYR A 274 -5.51 -4.07 27.27
N TRP A 275 -5.59 -4.45 26.00
CA TRP A 275 -6.59 -3.95 25.06
C TRP A 275 -8.01 -4.37 25.45
N ARG A 276 -8.20 -5.58 25.97
CA ARG A 276 -9.51 -6.02 26.50
C ARG A 276 -9.93 -5.20 27.70
N ALA A 277 -9.06 -5.03 28.69
CA ALA A 277 -9.37 -4.20 29.85
C ALA A 277 -9.67 -2.73 29.46
N LEU A 278 -9.00 -2.22 28.42
CA LEU A 278 -9.27 -0.88 27.89
C LEU A 278 -10.64 -0.79 27.20
N LEU A 279 -11.01 -1.79 26.39
CA LEU A 279 -12.33 -1.88 25.78
C LEU A 279 -13.43 -1.92 26.85
N ASP A 280 -13.27 -2.79 27.86
CA ASP A 280 -14.21 -2.92 28.97
C ASP A 280 -14.37 -1.58 29.73
N GLN A 281 -13.27 -0.84 29.94
CA GLN A 281 -13.30 0.47 30.61
C GLN A 281 -13.91 1.56 29.72
N SER A 282 -13.75 1.47 28.39
CA SER A 282 -14.22 2.46 27.45
C SER A 282 -15.75 2.47 27.28
N GLY A 283 -16.44 1.39 27.68
CA GLY A 283 -17.87 1.21 27.44
C GLY A 283 -18.19 0.96 25.97
N LEU A 284 -17.22 0.47 25.20
CA LEU A 284 -17.35 0.14 23.78
C LEU A 284 -17.60 -1.37 23.57
N ASP A 285 -18.12 -2.06 24.59
CA ASP A 285 -18.35 -3.52 24.57
C ASP A 285 -19.34 -3.96 23.48
N ASP A 286 -20.25 -3.06 23.12
CA ASP A 286 -21.24 -3.28 22.07
C ASP A 286 -20.67 -3.08 20.66
N LEU A 287 -19.48 -2.47 20.53
CA LEU A 287 -18.82 -2.38 19.24
C LEU A 287 -18.26 -3.75 18.86
N PRO A 288 -18.42 -4.17 17.59
CA PRO A 288 -17.90 -5.43 17.09
C PRO A 288 -16.37 -5.36 16.89
N ILE A 289 -15.61 -5.20 17.97
CA ILE A 289 -14.14 -5.11 17.98
C ILE A 289 -13.57 -6.39 18.59
N GLN A 290 -12.69 -7.05 17.83
CA GLN A 290 -11.97 -8.23 18.27
C GLN A 290 -10.50 -7.90 18.51
N VAL A 291 -10.00 -8.23 19.70
CA VAL A 291 -8.55 -8.20 19.98
C VAL A 291 -7.99 -9.61 19.80
N VAL A 292 -7.02 -9.76 18.89
CA VAL A 292 -6.50 -11.06 18.45
C VAL A 292 -4.97 -11.06 18.46
N ILE A 293 -4.37 -12.15 18.94
CA ILE A 293 -2.92 -12.34 18.84
C ILE A 293 -2.54 -12.57 17.38
N ASP A 294 -1.51 -11.88 16.89
CA ASP A 294 -1.10 -11.84 15.49
C ASP A 294 -0.91 -13.25 14.85
N GLN A 295 -0.31 -14.19 15.57
CA GLN A 295 -0.13 -15.58 15.09
C GLN A 295 -1.45 -16.35 14.97
N GLN A 296 -2.44 -16.04 15.81
CA GLN A 296 -3.77 -16.65 15.75
C GLN A 296 -4.54 -16.09 14.55
N PHE A 297 -4.48 -14.77 14.36
CA PHE A 297 -5.03 -14.11 13.17
C PHE A 297 -4.48 -14.72 11.88
N ALA A 298 -3.15 -14.90 11.80
CA ALA A 298 -2.54 -15.50 10.62
C ALA A 298 -3.16 -16.87 10.30
N LYS A 299 -3.33 -17.74 11.29
CA LYS A 299 -3.98 -19.07 11.12
C LYS A 299 -5.45 -18.96 10.69
N GLN A 300 -6.18 -18.00 11.24
CA GLN A 300 -7.59 -17.77 10.91
C GLN A 300 -7.77 -17.36 9.44
N VAL A 301 -6.93 -16.47 8.91
CA VAL A 301 -7.00 -16.02 7.50
C VAL A 301 -6.71 -17.16 6.51
N TYR A 302 -5.92 -18.16 6.90
CA TYR A 302 -5.69 -19.34 6.06
C TYR A 302 -6.84 -20.35 6.07
N THR A 303 -7.74 -20.27 7.06
CA THR A 303 -8.86 -21.22 7.23
C THR A 303 -10.20 -20.61 6.84
N THR A 304 -10.35 -19.30 7.04
CA THR A 304 -11.55 -18.51 6.78
C THR A 304 -11.16 -17.22 6.08
N SER A 305 -12.07 -16.60 5.33
CA SER A 305 -11.84 -15.29 4.70
C SER A 305 -12.83 -14.25 5.25
N PRO A 306 -12.72 -13.87 6.55
CA PRO A 306 -13.52 -12.77 7.05
C PRO A 306 -13.09 -11.47 6.39
N THR A 307 -14.04 -10.56 6.19
CA THR A 307 -13.79 -9.16 5.84
C THR A 307 -13.83 -8.32 7.12
N SER A 308 -13.11 -7.22 7.15
CA SER A 308 -13.13 -6.25 8.26
C SER A 308 -13.30 -4.84 7.71
N SER A 309 -14.03 -4.02 8.44
CA SER A 309 -14.07 -2.57 8.25
C SER A 309 -12.71 -1.97 8.63
N PHE A 310 -12.19 -2.41 9.78
CA PHE A 310 -11.04 -1.81 10.42
C PHE A 310 -10.05 -2.85 10.91
N VAL A 311 -8.77 -2.67 10.60
CA VAL A 311 -7.67 -3.43 11.18
C VAL A 311 -6.63 -2.47 11.75
N TYR A 312 -6.25 -2.69 13.00
CA TYR A 312 -5.11 -2.03 13.62
C TYR A 312 -4.02 -3.04 13.99
N VAL A 313 -2.79 -2.79 13.58
CA VAL A 313 -1.61 -3.58 13.94
C VAL A 313 -0.78 -2.83 14.99
N ASP A 314 -0.84 -3.30 16.23
CA ASP A 314 -0.21 -2.64 17.39
C ASP A 314 1.33 -2.59 17.30
N LYS A 315 1.94 -3.57 16.62
CA LYS A 315 3.40 -3.66 16.42
C LYS A 315 3.76 -4.14 15.02
N ALA A 316 3.83 -3.21 14.08
CA ALA A 316 4.08 -3.47 12.67
C ALA A 316 5.57 -3.56 12.29
N ASP A 317 6.50 -3.32 13.22
CA ASP A 317 7.96 -3.39 12.94
C ASP A 317 8.38 -4.74 12.34
N ASN A 318 7.67 -5.82 12.71
CA ASN A 318 7.92 -7.18 12.24
C ASN A 318 7.40 -7.44 10.81
N LEU A 319 6.59 -6.55 10.24
CA LEU A 319 6.04 -6.67 8.88
C LEU A 319 7.07 -6.30 7.79
N LYS A 320 8.23 -5.75 8.18
CA LYS A 320 9.36 -5.55 7.26
C LYS A 320 9.92 -6.86 6.71
N GLU A 321 9.66 -7.98 7.39
CA GLU A 321 10.12 -9.31 7.00
C GLU A 321 9.05 -10.04 6.17
N TRP A 322 9.31 -10.27 4.88
CA TRP A 322 8.32 -10.86 3.96
C TRP A 322 7.93 -12.31 4.30
N ARG A 323 8.76 -13.03 5.06
CA ARG A 323 8.47 -14.41 5.52
C ARG A 323 7.57 -14.45 6.76
N ASN A 324 7.25 -13.29 7.33
CA ASN A 324 6.37 -13.21 8.48
C ASN A 324 4.96 -13.74 8.10
N PRO A 325 4.43 -14.74 8.82
CA PRO A 325 3.08 -15.28 8.55
C PRO A 325 1.98 -14.21 8.61
N VAL A 326 2.12 -13.23 9.51
CA VAL A 326 1.18 -12.11 9.68
C VAL A 326 1.23 -11.19 8.47
N SER A 327 2.42 -10.88 7.94
CA SER A 327 2.58 -10.11 6.70
C SER A 327 1.86 -10.79 5.53
N SER A 328 2.03 -12.11 5.40
CA SER A 328 1.36 -12.89 4.35
C SER A 328 -0.16 -12.97 4.55
N ALA A 329 -0.64 -13.04 5.79
CA ALA A 329 -2.05 -13.04 6.11
C ALA A 329 -2.69 -11.68 5.81
N LEU A 330 -2.08 -10.57 6.26
CA LEU A 330 -2.58 -9.21 6.00
C LEU A 330 -2.71 -8.92 4.50
N LYS A 331 -1.74 -9.35 3.68
CA LYS A 331 -1.81 -9.17 2.21
C LYS A 331 -2.93 -9.95 1.53
N ARG A 332 -3.46 -10.99 2.18
CA ARG A 332 -4.61 -11.78 1.70
C ARG A 332 -5.92 -11.33 2.31
N PHE A 333 -5.85 -10.58 3.40
CA PHE A 333 -6.99 -10.16 4.17
C PHE A 333 -7.59 -8.91 3.53
N LYS A 334 -8.92 -8.93 3.30
CA LYS A 334 -9.61 -7.76 2.76
C LYS A 334 -10.06 -6.88 3.93
N THR A 335 -9.53 -5.66 3.97
CA THR A 335 -9.92 -4.61 4.92
C THR A 335 -10.05 -3.29 4.19
N GLU A 336 -11.05 -2.49 4.55
CA GLU A 336 -11.23 -1.15 3.98
C GLU A 336 -10.29 -0.14 4.66
N HIS A 337 -10.14 -0.24 5.99
CA HIS A 337 -9.26 0.61 6.77
C HIS A 337 -8.14 -0.16 7.47
N LEU A 338 -6.88 0.19 7.20
CA LEU A 338 -5.70 -0.43 7.81
C LEU A 338 -4.80 0.61 8.47
N TYR A 339 -4.60 0.45 9.77
CA TYR A 339 -3.69 1.27 10.56
C TYR A 339 -2.61 0.39 11.17
N MET A 340 -1.38 0.88 11.18
CA MET A 340 -0.23 0.15 11.68
C MET A 340 0.58 1.07 12.56
N ARG A 341 1.13 0.54 13.64
CA ARG A 341 2.05 1.30 14.49
C ARG A 341 3.46 0.73 14.43
N ILE A 342 4.44 1.61 14.33
CA ILE A 342 5.85 1.28 14.53
C ILE A 342 6.44 2.16 15.63
N SER A 343 7.42 1.63 16.37
CA SER A 343 8.04 2.38 17.46
C SER A 343 9.08 3.39 16.98
N ASN A 344 9.82 3.05 15.93
CA ASN A 344 10.96 3.84 15.49
C ASN A 344 11.17 3.76 13.97
N ILE A 345 10.83 4.83 13.26
CA ILE A 345 11.04 4.92 11.81
C ILE A 345 12.52 5.09 11.44
N SER A 346 13.33 5.66 12.34
CA SER A 346 14.77 5.86 12.12
C SER A 346 15.58 4.56 12.07
N ALA A 347 15.00 3.46 12.56
CA ALA A 347 15.61 2.12 12.49
C ALA A 347 15.36 1.42 11.15
N LEU A 348 14.52 1.97 10.27
CA LEU A 348 14.13 1.35 9.01
C LEU A 348 15.00 1.83 7.84
N THR A 349 15.40 0.91 6.99
CA THR A 349 15.89 1.24 5.64
C THR A 349 14.70 1.61 4.73
N PRO A 350 14.91 2.31 3.61
CA PRO A 350 13.83 2.61 2.66
C PRO A 350 13.16 1.33 2.11
N VAL A 351 13.90 0.22 2.00
CA VAL A 351 13.36 -1.08 1.58
C VAL A 351 12.42 -1.65 2.63
N GLN A 352 12.80 -1.60 3.91
CA GLN A 352 11.98 -2.08 5.02
C GLN A 352 10.73 -1.22 5.21
N LEU A 353 10.86 0.10 5.15
CA LEU A 353 9.70 1.01 5.20
C LEU A 353 8.72 0.72 4.05
N SER A 354 9.24 0.57 2.82
CA SER A 354 8.40 0.21 1.68
C SER A 354 7.70 -1.14 1.88
N SER A 355 8.38 -2.12 2.47
CA SER A 355 7.80 -3.44 2.75
C SER A 355 6.64 -3.36 3.74
N ILE A 356 6.73 -2.48 4.75
CA ILE A 356 5.64 -2.23 5.71
C ILE A 356 4.47 -1.53 5.00
N LEU A 357 4.73 -0.41 4.32
CA LEU A 357 3.68 0.42 3.71
C LEU A 357 2.91 -0.27 2.57
N GLN A 358 3.51 -1.24 1.88
CA GLN A 358 2.83 -2.04 0.86
C GLN A 358 1.65 -2.87 1.41
N HIS A 359 1.52 -3.06 2.73
CA HIS A 359 0.36 -3.71 3.34
C HIS A 359 -0.89 -2.81 3.32
N ILE A 360 -0.71 -1.49 3.39
CA ILE A 360 -1.80 -0.52 3.22
C ILE A 360 -2.31 -0.63 1.78
N ASN A 361 -1.42 -0.34 0.84
CA ASN A 361 -1.74 -0.36 -0.57
C ASN A 361 -0.43 -0.38 -1.37
N PRO A 362 -0.26 -1.34 -2.31
CA PRO A 362 0.99 -1.50 -3.06
C PRO A 362 1.29 -0.33 -4.02
N TYR A 363 0.35 0.57 -4.25
CA TYR A 363 0.48 1.73 -5.15
C TYR A 363 0.81 3.03 -4.41
N VAL A 364 0.72 3.07 -3.07
CA VAL A 364 0.87 4.31 -2.27
C VAL A 364 2.25 4.96 -2.44
N LEU A 365 3.31 4.17 -2.59
CA LEU A 365 4.67 4.68 -2.79
C LEU A 365 5.05 4.89 -4.26
N GLY A 366 4.12 4.60 -5.18
CA GLY A 366 4.43 4.44 -6.59
C GLY A 366 5.46 3.34 -6.85
N PRO A 367 6.21 3.40 -7.97
CA PRO A 367 7.18 2.39 -8.32
C PRO A 367 8.32 2.28 -7.29
N PHE A 368 8.49 1.07 -6.74
CA PHE A 368 9.50 0.79 -5.71
C PHE A 368 10.90 1.31 -6.07
N TYR A 369 11.36 1.08 -7.30
CA TYR A 369 12.70 1.52 -7.72
C TYR A 369 12.85 3.05 -7.71
N LYS A 370 11.79 3.80 -8.02
CA LYS A 370 11.78 5.27 -7.96
C LYS A 370 11.88 5.72 -6.51
N PHE A 371 11.05 5.13 -5.65
CA PHE A 371 11.06 5.42 -4.22
C PHE A 371 12.46 5.18 -3.62
N ILE A 372 13.08 4.03 -3.89
CA ILE A 372 14.45 3.75 -3.41
C ILE A 372 15.45 4.73 -3.99
N HIS A 373 15.44 4.99 -5.30
CA HIS A 373 16.42 5.88 -5.92
C HIS A 373 16.33 7.31 -5.39
N GLN A 374 15.10 7.84 -5.28
CA GLN A 374 14.84 9.21 -4.86
C GLN A 374 15.11 9.43 -3.37
N TYR A 375 14.66 8.52 -2.51
CA TYR A 375 14.65 8.76 -1.07
C TYR A 375 15.76 8.07 -0.30
N ARG A 376 16.53 7.13 -0.88
CA ARG A 376 17.65 6.51 -0.16
C ARG A 376 18.62 7.52 0.50
N PRO A 377 18.97 8.68 -0.10
CA PRO A 377 19.89 9.64 0.50
C PRO A 377 19.38 10.33 1.78
N ILE A 378 18.06 10.38 2.00
CA ILE A 378 17.48 11.06 3.18
C ILE A 378 17.34 10.13 4.39
N PHE A 379 17.59 8.83 4.24
CA PHE A 379 17.52 7.89 5.36
C PHE A 379 18.80 7.98 6.23
N PRO A 380 18.67 7.79 7.56
CA PRO A 380 17.46 7.41 8.29
C PRO A 380 16.43 8.56 8.42
N LEU A 381 15.14 8.21 8.40
CA LEU A 381 14.08 9.16 8.71
C LEU A 381 14.08 9.48 10.21
N HIS A 382 13.64 10.67 10.58
CA HIS A 382 13.59 11.11 11.96
C HIS A 382 12.24 10.73 12.60
N ASN A 383 12.27 10.35 13.88
CA ASN A 383 11.06 9.97 14.63
C ASN A 383 10.12 11.13 14.96
N ASP A 384 10.54 12.37 14.70
CA ASP A 384 9.72 13.58 14.78
C ASP A 384 9.13 13.98 13.41
N GLY A 385 9.43 13.23 12.35
CA GLY A 385 8.98 13.51 10.99
C GLY A 385 9.68 14.68 10.30
N SER A 386 10.72 15.29 10.90
CA SER A 386 11.35 16.52 10.37
C SER A 386 12.00 16.40 9.00
N ASN A 387 12.36 15.19 8.56
CA ASN A 387 12.86 14.91 7.21
C ASN A 387 11.94 13.95 6.42
N LEU A 388 10.66 13.84 6.80
CA LEU A 388 9.69 13.00 6.11
C LEU A 388 9.43 13.56 4.69
N PRO A 389 9.50 12.73 3.63
CA PRO A 389 9.04 13.12 2.29
C PRO A 389 7.58 13.54 2.24
N ASP A 390 7.28 14.54 1.41
CA ASP A 390 5.90 14.95 1.09
C ASP A 390 5.03 13.77 0.60
N LEU A 391 5.65 12.83 -0.13
CA LEU A 391 4.98 11.60 -0.58
C LEU A 391 4.38 10.78 0.57
N LEU A 392 5.02 10.79 1.75
CA LEU A 392 4.61 10.01 2.91
C LEU A 392 3.70 10.80 3.87
N ALA A 393 3.70 12.13 3.78
CA ALA A 393 3.02 13.02 4.72
C ALA A 393 1.51 12.73 4.89
N PRO A 394 0.75 12.34 3.85
CA PRO A 394 -0.68 12.09 4.02
C PRO A 394 -1.02 10.90 4.92
N PHE A 395 -0.13 9.91 5.07
CA PHE A 395 -0.45 8.63 5.72
C PHE A 395 0.59 8.14 6.72
N VAL A 396 1.61 8.95 7.03
CA VAL A 396 2.56 8.69 8.13
C VAL A 396 2.35 9.75 9.21
N PHE A 397 1.90 9.29 10.37
CA PHE A 397 1.51 10.14 11.49
C PHE A 397 2.52 10.05 12.62
N PHE A 398 2.94 11.21 13.14
CA PHE A 398 3.92 11.28 14.21
C PHE A 398 3.30 11.80 15.51
N HIS A 399 3.90 11.33 16.61
CA HIS A 399 3.73 11.92 17.92
C HIS A 399 5.10 12.36 18.43
N ASP A 400 5.32 13.67 18.50
CA ASP A 400 6.52 14.19 19.14
C ASP A 400 6.46 13.97 20.66
N LYS A 401 7.61 13.98 21.33
CA LYS A 401 7.69 13.71 22.79
C LYS A 401 6.95 14.74 23.64
N GLU A 402 6.92 16.00 23.22
CA GLU A 402 6.25 17.07 23.96
C GLU A 402 4.74 16.95 23.83
N ASP A 403 4.24 16.65 22.63
CA ASP A 403 2.85 16.36 22.32
C ASP A 403 2.34 15.15 23.10
N ILE A 404 3.11 14.05 23.14
CA ILE A 404 2.79 12.88 23.97
C ILE A 404 2.70 13.28 25.43
N THR A 405 3.68 14.02 25.94
CA THR A 405 3.73 14.39 27.36
C THR A 405 2.55 15.27 27.75
N ARG A 406 2.20 16.24 26.89
CA ARG A 406 1.04 17.10 27.06
C ARG A 406 -0.26 16.29 26.99
N THR A 407 -0.45 15.55 25.90
CA THR A 407 -1.67 14.76 25.66
C THR A 407 -1.87 13.70 26.74
N THR A 408 -0.81 13.06 27.24
CA THR A 408 -0.89 12.11 28.35
C THR A 408 -1.38 12.80 29.63
N LYS A 409 -0.86 14.00 29.96
CA LYS A 409 -1.31 14.75 31.14
C LYS A 409 -2.78 15.15 31.03
N ASP A 410 -3.20 15.59 29.86
CA ASP A 410 -4.60 15.99 29.63
C ASP A 410 -5.54 14.77 29.65
N LEU A 411 -5.12 13.65 29.05
CA LEU A 411 -5.82 12.38 29.13
C LEU A 411 -5.99 11.91 30.58
N MET A 412 -4.92 11.94 31.39
CA MET A 412 -4.97 11.56 32.81
C MET A 412 -5.87 12.47 33.65
N ARG A 413 -6.13 13.71 33.22
CA ARG A 413 -7.08 14.62 33.88
C ARG A 413 -8.53 14.33 33.49
N MET A 414 -8.76 13.98 32.23
CA MET A 414 -10.11 13.78 31.69
C MET A 414 -10.64 12.37 31.91
N VAL A 415 -9.77 11.36 31.86
CA VAL A 415 -10.11 9.93 31.99
C VAL A 415 -9.63 9.42 33.35
N PRO A 416 -10.52 9.10 34.30
CA PRO A 416 -10.13 8.51 35.58
C PRO A 416 -9.55 7.11 35.39
N ASN A 417 -8.53 6.76 36.18
CA ASN A 417 -7.89 5.42 36.17
C ASN A 417 -7.40 4.97 34.79
N VAL A 418 -6.69 5.84 34.07
CA VAL A 418 -6.07 5.49 32.78
C VAL A 418 -5.25 4.21 32.90
N LEU A 419 -5.62 3.19 32.14
CA LEU A 419 -4.84 1.96 32.05
C LEU A 419 -3.52 2.24 31.36
N THR A 420 -2.44 1.96 32.06
CA THR A 420 -1.12 1.85 31.44
C THR A 420 -0.90 0.39 31.07
N PRO A 421 -0.36 0.10 29.87
CA PRO A 421 0.05 -1.25 29.57
C PRO A 421 0.99 -1.69 30.67
N GLY A 422 0.68 -2.83 31.29
CA GLY A 422 1.39 -3.32 32.46
C GLY A 422 2.88 -3.12 32.24
N ILE A 423 3.50 -2.31 33.09
CA ILE A 423 4.90 -1.86 33.01
C ILE A 423 5.68 -2.98 32.35
N GLU A 424 6.20 -2.74 31.13
CA GLU A 424 7.16 -3.62 30.50
C GLU A 424 8.04 -4.17 31.59
N THR A 425 7.94 -5.48 31.89
CA THR A 425 8.69 -6.06 33.01
C THR A 425 10.09 -5.48 32.95
N ASN A 426 10.66 -5.04 34.07
CA ASN A 426 11.99 -4.40 34.06
C ASN A 426 12.99 -5.19 33.18
N ASN A 427 12.80 -6.50 33.05
CA ASN A 427 13.43 -7.41 32.10
C ASN A 427 13.39 -6.98 30.61
N LYS A 428 12.27 -6.50 30.05
CA LYS A 428 12.20 -6.03 28.66
C LYS A 428 12.94 -4.71 28.46
N LYS A 429 12.77 -3.74 29.37
CA LYS A 429 13.57 -2.50 29.36
C LYS A 429 15.07 -2.79 29.48
N VAL A 430 15.44 -3.75 30.32
CA VAL A 430 16.82 -4.23 30.45
C VAL A 430 17.25 -4.94 29.17
N SER A 431 16.40 -5.77 28.55
CA SER A 431 16.69 -6.45 27.29
C SER A 431 16.91 -5.48 26.14
N ASP A 432 16.06 -4.46 26.01
CA ASP A 432 16.15 -3.43 24.99
C ASP A 432 17.38 -2.54 25.22
N PHE A 433 17.69 -2.22 26.48
CA PHE A 433 18.94 -1.56 26.85
C PHE A 433 20.17 -2.41 26.49
N ILE A 434 20.15 -3.72 26.76
CA ILE A 434 21.23 -4.65 26.42
C ILE A 434 21.41 -4.74 24.90
N ALA A 435 20.31 -4.78 24.13
CA ALA A 435 20.35 -4.83 22.67
C ALA A 435 20.91 -3.54 22.07
N ALA A 436 20.47 -2.37 22.56
CA ALA A 436 21.00 -1.08 22.16
C ALA A 436 22.48 -0.93 22.53
N LEU A 437 22.88 -1.40 23.73
CA LEU A 437 24.27 -1.45 24.14
C LEU A 437 25.09 -2.35 23.20
N GLY A 438 24.55 -3.49 22.78
CA GLY A 438 25.18 -4.37 21.78
C GLY A 438 25.49 -3.64 20.48
N GLN A 439 24.52 -2.90 19.93
CA GLN A 439 24.72 -2.10 18.71
C GLN A 439 25.79 -1.01 18.89
N VAL A 440 25.82 -0.35 20.05
CA VAL A 440 26.86 0.66 20.38
C VAL A 440 28.25 0.04 20.50
N LEU A 441 28.34 -1.20 20.99
CA LEU A 441 29.62 -1.89 21.14
C LEU A 441 30.18 -2.44 19.82
N GLU A 442 29.32 -2.74 18.85
CA GLU A 442 29.69 -3.18 17.50
C GLU A 442 30.21 -2.02 16.63
N ASP A 443 29.75 -0.79 16.85
CA ASP A 443 30.23 0.42 16.18
C ASP A 443 31.45 1.02 16.91
N GLN A 444 32.59 1.15 16.21
CA GLN A 444 33.83 1.63 16.81
C GLN A 444 33.76 3.08 17.30
N THR A 445 33.09 3.97 16.56
CA THR A 445 32.98 5.39 16.90
C THR A 445 32.01 5.59 18.06
N ALA A 446 30.90 4.86 18.08
CA ALA A 446 29.94 4.88 19.18
C ALA A 446 30.56 4.29 20.47
N ARG A 447 31.35 3.23 20.35
CA ARG A 447 32.07 2.61 21.48
C ARG A 447 33.10 3.55 22.10
N GLU A 448 33.88 4.27 21.29
CA GLU A 448 34.84 5.27 21.77
C GLU A 448 34.13 6.39 22.54
N LYS A 449 32.99 6.85 22.03
CA LYS A 449 32.17 7.89 22.67
C LYS A 449 31.51 7.41 23.97
N LEU A 450 31.05 6.16 24.01
CA LEU A 450 30.54 5.53 25.24
C LEU A 450 31.63 5.45 26.31
N LEU A 451 32.86 5.04 25.94
CA LEU A 451 34.00 5.00 26.85
C LEU A 451 34.39 6.39 27.37
N GLU A 452 34.32 7.42 26.52
CA GLU A 452 34.56 8.80 26.94
C GLU A 452 33.51 9.28 27.96
N LEU A 453 32.23 9.00 27.71
CA LEU A 453 31.13 9.35 28.63
C LEU A 453 31.25 8.60 29.96
N LEU A 454 31.56 7.30 29.94
CA LEU A 454 31.75 6.50 31.15
C LEU A 454 32.92 7.01 32.01
N LYS A 455 34.02 7.47 31.38
CA LYS A 455 35.16 8.08 32.09
C LYS A 455 34.83 9.43 32.72
N ARG A 456 33.75 10.12 32.29
CA ARG A 456 33.28 11.36 32.89
C ARG A 456 32.31 11.12 34.06
N CYS A 457 31.80 9.90 34.20
CA CYS A 457 30.86 9.50 35.25
C CYS A 457 31.52 8.78 36.44
N ILE A 458 32.82 8.44 36.32
CA ILE A 458 33.70 7.94 37.38
C ILE A 458 34.58 9.11 37.82
#